data_AF-A0AAC9FKJ6-F1
#
_entry.id   AF-A0AAC9FKJ6-F1
#
_cell.length_a   1.000
_cell.length_b   1.000
_cell.length_c   1.000
_cell.angle_alpha   90.00
_cell.angle_beta   90.00
_cell.angle_gamma   90.00
#
_symmetry.space_group_name_H-M   'P 1'
#
loop_
_entity.id
_entity.type
_entity.pdbx_description
1 polymer ?
#
loop_
_entity_poly.entity_id
_entity_poly.type
_entity_poly.pdbx_seq_one_letter_code
_entity_poly.pdbx_strand_id
1 'polypeptide(L)'
;MDESEKKERYFNERLLELKGRRRRIQKSFYFALFTTLIFAVLGPVLVWSVNMGTRLAPVMIAYVIIPIGMLPILRGRVRDIEQEIREVEFELDLQQFERSPVETKAEKTLRLNDAQLQRYYSLNLSQNTWVFVVGIGCMILGLGLMVGTLYLITNYADTLDAKIITGVLGSIGTFLTSYVAAIFLKMHSSATQHLGGVHSRLVDTHQILLASVVASRIENEELREKTMAQLALQVVDPNRTHDKSIQPST
;
A
#
# COMPACT_ATOMS: atom_id res chain seq x y z
N MET A 1 5.95 -4.27 -43.37
CA MET A 1 5.75 -3.74 -42.01
C MET A 1 5.53 -4.95 -41.14
N ASP A 2 6.58 -5.33 -40.43
CA ASP A 2 6.69 -6.61 -39.73
C ASP A 2 5.71 -6.68 -38.55
N GLU A 3 5.24 -7.88 -38.22
CA GLU A 3 4.21 -8.08 -37.17
C GLU A 3 4.74 -7.64 -35.78
N SER A 4 6.05 -7.76 -35.58
CA SER A 4 6.81 -7.26 -34.44
C SER A 4 6.71 -5.72 -34.28
N GLU A 5 6.98 -4.97 -35.35
CA GLU A 5 6.93 -3.50 -35.36
C GLU A 5 5.52 -2.92 -35.13
N LYS A 6 4.46 -3.66 -35.47
CA LYS A 6 3.08 -3.26 -35.17
C LYS A 6 2.76 -3.44 -33.70
N LYS A 7 3.20 -4.54 -33.10
CA LYS A 7 3.00 -4.84 -31.69
C LYS A 7 3.76 -3.88 -30.79
N GLU A 8 5.02 -3.59 -31.13
CA GLU A 8 5.86 -2.67 -30.36
C GLU A 8 5.31 -1.24 -30.37
N ARG A 9 4.80 -0.78 -31.53
CA ARG A 9 4.09 0.51 -31.63
C ARG A 9 2.83 0.54 -30.76
N TYR A 10 2.02 -0.51 -30.78
CA TYR A 10 0.83 -0.62 -29.94
C TYR A 10 1.16 -0.50 -28.44
N PHE A 11 2.19 -1.20 -27.97
CA PHE A 11 2.61 -1.13 -26.56
C PHE A 11 3.15 0.24 -26.17
N ASN A 12 3.94 0.88 -27.05
CA ASN A 12 4.44 2.24 -26.82
C ASN A 12 3.32 3.29 -26.79
N GLU A 13 2.32 3.19 -27.67
CA GLU A 13 1.14 4.05 -27.64
C GLU A 13 0.33 3.87 -26.35
N ARG A 14 0.13 2.62 -25.93
CA ARG A 14 -0.56 2.30 -24.67
C ARG A 14 0.19 2.84 -23.44
N LEU A 15 1.52 2.76 -23.44
CA LEU A 15 2.37 3.34 -22.39
C LEU A 15 2.23 4.87 -22.30
N LEU A 16 2.20 5.55 -23.44
CA LEU A 16 1.99 6.99 -23.51
C LEU A 16 0.61 7.37 -22.97
N GLU A 17 -0.43 6.61 -23.32
CA GLU A 17 -1.79 6.81 -22.81
C GLU A 17 -1.85 6.65 -21.29
N LEU A 18 -1.27 5.58 -20.75
CA LEU A 18 -1.22 5.30 -19.31
C LEU A 18 -0.44 6.37 -18.54
N LYS A 19 0.72 6.80 -19.06
CA LYS A 19 1.50 7.92 -18.49
C LYS A 19 0.70 9.24 -18.52
N GLY A 20 -0.10 9.47 -19.56
CA GLY A 20 -1.03 10.60 -19.65
C GLY A 20 -2.18 10.54 -18.64
N ARG A 21 -2.80 9.36 -18.44
CA ARG A 21 -3.83 9.14 -17.41
C ARG A 21 -3.26 9.31 -16.00
N ARG A 22 -2.05 8.78 -15.74
CA ARG A 22 -1.33 8.98 -14.47
C ARG A 22 -1.16 10.45 -14.11
N ARG A 23 -0.67 11.27 -15.06
CA ARG A 23 -0.50 12.73 -14.85
C ARG A 23 -1.83 13.44 -14.56
N ARG A 24 -2.92 13.07 -15.23
CA ARG A 24 -4.26 13.66 -14.96
C ARG A 24 -4.75 13.33 -13.56
N ILE A 25 -4.62 12.06 -13.13
CA ILE A 25 -5.05 11.66 -11.79
C ILE A 25 -4.14 12.25 -10.71
N GLN A 26 -2.82 12.33 -10.95
CA GLN A 26 -1.89 13.01 -10.03
C GLN A 26 -2.24 14.50 -9.88
N LYS A 27 -2.55 15.20 -10.99
CA LYS A 27 -3.03 16.59 -10.92
C LYS A 27 -4.35 16.70 -10.14
N SER A 28 -5.29 15.79 -10.35
CA SER A 28 -6.54 15.73 -9.58
C SER A 28 -6.30 15.46 -8.08
N PHE A 29 -5.30 14.64 -7.75
CA PHE A 29 -4.91 14.34 -6.38
C PHE A 29 -4.30 15.57 -5.69
N TYR A 30 -3.32 16.23 -6.34
CA TYR A 30 -2.74 17.47 -5.80
C TYR A 30 -3.76 18.60 -5.70
N PHE A 31 -4.71 18.69 -6.65
CA PHE A 31 -5.80 19.66 -6.58
C PHE A 31 -6.72 19.39 -5.39
N ALA A 32 -7.15 18.13 -5.19
CA ALA A 32 -7.97 17.75 -4.03
C ALA A 32 -7.25 17.99 -2.69
N LEU A 33 -5.94 17.73 -2.64
CA LEU A 33 -5.11 17.99 -1.45
C LEU A 33 -5.00 19.49 -1.17
N PHE A 34 -4.77 20.29 -2.20
CA PHE A 34 -4.69 21.75 -2.12
C PHE A 34 -6.02 22.37 -1.67
N THR A 35 -7.15 21.93 -2.23
CA THR A 35 -8.49 22.40 -1.81
C THR A 35 -8.74 22.04 -0.35
N THR A 36 -8.41 20.82 0.09
CA THR A 36 -8.57 20.40 1.48
C THR A 36 -7.77 21.28 2.44
N LEU A 37 -6.53 21.59 2.09
CA LEU A 37 -5.62 22.38 2.92
C LEU A 37 -6.07 23.84 3.03
N ILE A 38 -6.53 24.44 1.92
CA ILE A 38 -7.12 25.78 1.91
C ILE A 38 -8.31 25.87 2.87
N PHE A 39 -9.26 24.93 2.77
CA PHE A 39 -10.46 24.97 3.60
C PHE A 39 -10.20 24.62 5.07
N ALA A 40 -9.19 23.78 5.35
CA ALA A 40 -8.76 23.52 6.73
C ALA A 40 -8.23 24.78 7.43
N VAL A 41 -7.61 25.70 6.69
CA VAL A 41 -7.05 26.96 7.22
C VAL A 41 -8.08 28.09 7.19
N LEU A 42 -8.79 28.29 6.09
CA LEU A 42 -9.76 29.38 5.92
C LEU A 42 -11.10 29.11 6.61
N GLY A 43 -11.49 27.85 6.77
CA GLY A 43 -12.77 27.45 7.38
C GLY A 43 -12.93 27.97 8.81
N PRO A 44 -11.99 27.69 9.73
CA PRO A 44 -12.05 28.20 11.10
C PRO A 44 -12.01 29.73 11.19
N VAL A 45 -11.22 30.38 10.33
CA VAL A 45 -11.08 31.85 10.30
C VAL A 45 -12.36 32.54 9.85
N LEU A 46 -13.04 32.01 8.82
CA LEU A 46 -14.32 32.54 8.35
C LEU A 46 -15.46 32.31 9.35
N VAL A 47 -15.49 31.15 10.01
CA VAL A 47 -16.50 30.88 11.04
C VAL A 47 -16.35 31.83 12.22
N TRP A 48 -15.11 32.16 12.60
CA TRP A 48 -14.85 33.11 13.68
C TRP A 48 -15.12 34.56 13.27
N SER A 49 -14.73 34.99 12.06
CA SER A 49 -14.87 36.40 11.67
C SER A 49 -16.30 36.82 11.32
N VAL A 50 -17.12 35.90 10.79
CA VAL A 50 -18.47 36.24 10.28
C VAL A 50 -19.58 35.96 11.31
N ASN A 51 -19.25 35.43 12.50
CA ASN A 51 -20.22 35.03 13.53
C ASN A 51 -21.40 34.24 12.92
N MET A 52 -21.08 33.36 11.98
CA MET A 52 -22.03 32.67 11.11
C MET A 52 -22.90 31.76 11.98
N GLY A 53 -24.23 31.90 11.91
CA GLY A 53 -25.16 31.09 12.70
C GLY A 53 -24.92 29.58 12.54
N THR A 54 -25.16 28.82 13.62
CA THR A 54 -24.95 27.36 13.74
C THR A 54 -25.57 26.51 12.62
N ARG A 55 -26.45 27.08 11.79
CA ARG A 55 -27.07 26.45 10.61
C ARG A 55 -26.09 26.17 9.45
N LEU A 56 -25.00 26.92 9.30
CA LEU A 56 -24.04 26.75 8.19
C LEU A 56 -22.80 25.90 8.55
N ALA A 57 -22.58 25.63 9.83
CA ALA A 57 -21.54 24.73 10.33
C ALA A 57 -21.55 23.32 9.68
N PRO A 58 -22.70 22.64 9.49
CA PRO A 58 -22.71 21.32 8.85
C PRO A 58 -22.28 21.35 7.37
N VAL A 59 -22.52 22.46 6.66
CA VAL A 59 -22.10 22.62 5.26
C VAL A 59 -20.58 22.69 5.16
N MET A 60 -19.94 23.43 6.07
CA MET A 60 -18.47 23.53 6.13
C MET A 60 -17.81 22.20 6.48
N ILE A 61 -18.39 21.45 7.43
CA ILE A 61 -17.92 20.11 7.81
C ILE A 61 -18.04 19.15 6.63
N ALA A 62 -19.18 19.14 5.91
CA ALA A 62 -19.37 18.32 4.74
C ALA A 62 -18.33 18.61 3.63
N TYR A 63 -18.01 19.89 3.40
CA TYR A 63 -17.02 20.31 2.40
C TYR A 63 -15.57 19.92 2.74
N VAL A 64 -15.26 19.66 4.02
CA VAL A 64 -13.94 19.16 4.46
C VAL A 64 -13.89 17.62 4.41
N ILE A 65 -14.98 16.94 4.77
CA ILE A 65 -15.04 15.47 4.81
C ILE A 65 -15.02 14.86 3.40
N ILE A 66 -15.74 15.45 2.45
CA ILE A 66 -15.84 14.95 1.06
C ILE A 66 -14.44 14.80 0.40
N PRO A 67 -13.57 15.83 0.37
CA PRO A 67 -12.27 15.69 -0.28
C PRO A 67 -11.32 14.78 0.52
N ILE A 68 -11.43 14.71 1.85
CA ILE A 68 -10.69 13.74 2.67
C ILE A 68 -11.06 12.30 2.29
N GLY A 69 -12.35 12.01 2.08
CA GLY A 69 -12.81 10.71 1.61
C GLY A 69 -12.41 10.39 0.16
N MET A 70 -12.18 11.41 -0.68
CA MET A 70 -11.78 11.25 -2.08
C MET A 70 -10.28 10.96 -2.26
N LEU A 71 -9.42 11.47 -1.36
CA LEU A 71 -7.97 11.26 -1.39
C LEU A 71 -7.53 9.78 -1.47
N PRO A 72 -8.06 8.84 -0.66
CA PRO A 72 -7.68 7.43 -0.76
C PRO A 72 -8.11 6.78 -2.09
N ILE A 73 -9.26 7.18 -2.64
CA ILE A 73 -9.76 6.67 -3.93
C ILE A 73 -8.84 7.11 -5.07
N LEU A 74 -8.44 8.38 -5.09
CA LEU A 74 -7.52 8.92 -6.09
C LEU A 74 -6.15 8.26 -5.99
N ARG A 75 -5.64 8.06 -4.76
CA ARG A 75 -4.35 7.38 -4.53
C ARG A 75 -4.39 5.92 -4.99
N GLY A 76 -5.50 5.21 -4.75
CA GLY A 76 -5.72 3.86 -5.26
C GLY A 76 -5.64 3.82 -6.79
N ARG A 77 -6.35 4.73 -7.48
CA ARG A 77 -6.32 4.81 -8.95
C ARG A 77 -4.95 5.11 -9.54
N VAL A 78 -4.15 5.97 -8.90
CA VAL A 78 -2.76 6.22 -9.34
C VAL A 78 -1.95 4.93 -9.27
N ARG A 79 -2.09 4.17 -8.19
CA ARG A 79 -1.37 2.92 -7.99
C ARG A 79 -1.73 1.87 -9.03
N ASP A 80 -3.02 1.75 -9.38
CA ASP A 80 -3.48 0.79 -10.37
C ASP A 80 -2.90 1.11 -11.77
N ILE A 81 -2.84 2.39 -12.15
CA ILE A 81 -2.21 2.83 -13.40
C ILE A 81 -0.69 2.59 -13.37
N GLU A 82 -0.03 2.88 -12.25
CA GLU A 82 1.40 2.61 -12.07
C GLU A 82 1.72 1.11 -12.25
N GLN A 83 0.78 0.24 -11.86
CA GLN A 83 0.90 -1.20 -12.04
C GLN A 83 0.73 -1.59 -13.51
N GLU A 84 -0.30 -1.06 -14.19
CA GLU A 84 -0.52 -1.34 -15.62
C GLU A 84 0.67 -0.85 -16.48
N ILE A 85 1.28 0.29 -16.11
CA ILE A 85 2.52 0.77 -16.73
C ILE A 85 3.66 -0.23 -16.59
N ARG A 86 3.89 -0.77 -15.38
CA ARG A 86 4.95 -1.76 -15.13
C ARG A 86 4.72 -3.06 -15.89
N GLU A 87 3.47 -3.51 -16.01
CA GLU A 87 3.11 -4.72 -16.75
C GLU A 87 3.39 -4.55 -18.25
N VAL A 88 3.02 -3.41 -18.83
CA VAL A 88 3.30 -3.10 -20.23
C VAL A 88 4.81 -2.92 -20.48
N GLU A 89 5.53 -2.24 -19.58
CA GLU A 89 7.00 -2.11 -19.68
C GLU A 89 7.69 -3.49 -19.61
N PHE A 90 7.18 -4.41 -18.79
CA PHE A 90 7.68 -5.77 -18.71
C PHE A 90 7.40 -6.60 -19.97
N GLU A 91 6.21 -6.48 -20.57
CA GLU A 91 5.88 -7.15 -21.83
C GLU A 91 6.75 -6.68 -23.00
N LEU A 92 7.13 -5.39 -23.01
CA LEU A 92 8.09 -4.81 -23.95
C LEU A 92 9.50 -5.37 -23.75
N ASP A 93 9.97 -5.39 -22.50
CA ASP A 93 11.31 -5.88 -22.16
C ASP A 93 11.47 -7.37 -22.50
N LEU A 94 10.42 -8.18 -22.31
CA LEU A 94 10.39 -9.59 -22.73
C LEU A 94 10.55 -9.80 -24.24
N GLN A 95 10.11 -8.85 -25.06
CA GLN A 95 10.27 -8.92 -26.52
C GLN A 95 11.68 -8.53 -26.97
N GLN A 96 12.42 -7.80 -26.12
CA GLN A 96 13.75 -7.29 -26.43
C GLN A 96 14.88 -8.33 -26.21
N PHE A 97 14.61 -9.43 -25.49
CA PHE A 97 15.59 -10.49 -25.21
C PHE A 97 15.50 -11.67 -26.20
N GLU A 98 16.49 -11.78 -27.07
CA GLU A 98 16.68 -12.85 -28.06
C GLU A 98 17.42 -14.06 -27.45
N ARG A 99 16.93 -14.64 -26.34
CA ARG A 99 17.59 -15.78 -25.65
C ARG A 99 16.76 -17.06 -25.64
N SER A 100 17.47 -18.20 -25.54
CA SER A 100 16.96 -19.58 -25.50
C SER A 100 15.66 -19.71 -24.69
N PRO A 101 14.65 -20.47 -25.17
CA PRO A 101 13.32 -20.54 -24.56
C PRO A 101 13.34 -20.99 -23.08
N VAL A 102 14.38 -21.70 -22.64
CA VAL A 102 14.53 -22.20 -21.26
C VAL A 102 15.06 -21.11 -20.32
N GLU A 103 16.09 -20.38 -20.75
CA GLU A 103 16.69 -19.27 -19.96
C GLU A 103 15.66 -18.14 -19.78
N THR A 104 14.95 -17.81 -20.86
CA THR A 104 13.91 -16.77 -20.87
C THR A 104 12.74 -17.12 -19.95
N LYS A 105 12.38 -18.40 -19.80
CA LYS A 105 11.29 -18.84 -18.91
C LYS A 105 11.65 -18.70 -17.43
N ALA A 106 12.87 -19.08 -17.05
CA ALA A 106 13.34 -18.97 -15.67
C ALA A 106 13.50 -17.49 -15.26
N GLU A 107 14.10 -16.66 -16.13
CA GLU A 107 14.26 -15.23 -15.88
C GLU A 107 12.91 -14.50 -15.83
N LYS A 108 11.97 -14.85 -16.71
CA LYS A 108 10.59 -14.32 -16.69
C LYS A 108 9.87 -14.66 -15.39
N THR A 109 10.03 -15.88 -14.89
CA THR A 109 9.38 -16.32 -13.63
C THR A 109 9.95 -15.58 -12.43
N LEU A 110 11.27 -15.34 -12.40
CA LEU A 110 11.94 -14.56 -11.36
C LEU A 110 11.47 -13.10 -11.35
N ARG A 111 11.51 -12.42 -12.49
CA ARG A 111 11.09 -11.01 -12.59
C ARG A 111 9.59 -10.83 -12.32
N LEU A 112 8.74 -11.78 -12.72
CA LEU A 112 7.31 -11.77 -12.40
C LEU A 112 7.09 -11.89 -10.88
N ASN A 113 7.83 -12.77 -10.21
CA ASN A 113 7.79 -12.90 -8.76
C ASN A 113 8.19 -11.58 -8.08
N ASP A 114 9.31 -10.98 -8.48
CA ASP A 114 9.80 -9.69 -7.96
C ASP A 114 8.81 -8.53 -8.17
N ALA A 115 8.11 -8.48 -9.32
CA ALA A 115 7.10 -7.48 -9.59
C ALA A 115 5.83 -7.66 -8.74
N GLN A 116 5.35 -8.91 -8.61
CA GLN A 116 4.23 -9.24 -7.71
C GLN A 116 4.56 -8.90 -6.26
N LEU A 117 5.83 -8.97 -5.90
CA LEU A 117 6.31 -8.64 -4.58
C LEU A 117 6.41 -7.17 -4.26
N GLN A 118 7.02 -6.40 -5.14
CA GLN A 118 6.98 -4.95 -5.00
C GLN A 118 5.54 -4.45 -4.92
N ARG A 119 4.61 -5.10 -5.64
CA ARG A 119 3.17 -4.85 -5.52
C ARG A 119 2.62 -5.20 -4.13
N TYR A 120 2.82 -6.40 -3.61
CA TYR A 120 2.32 -6.78 -2.28
C TYR A 120 2.96 -5.95 -1.16
N TYR A 121 4.26 -5.67 -1.25
CA TYR A 121 4.98 -4.86 -0.27
C TYR A 121 4.53 -3.40 -0.31
N SER A 122 4.42 -2.79 -1.49
CA SER A 122 3.93 -1.40 -1.64
C SER A 122 2.45 -1.26 -1.28
N LEU A 123 1.61 -2.26 -1.58
CA LEU A 123 0.21 -2.33 -1.17
C LEU A 123 0.09 -2.27 0.34
N ASN A 124 0.88 -3.08 1.04
CA ASN A 124 0.80 -3.17 2.49
C ASN A 124 1.54 -2.06 3.23
N LEU A 125 2.70 -1.61 2.73
CA LEU A 125 3.40 -0.44 3.28
C LEU A 125 2.53 0.82 3.15
N SER A 126 1.90 1.02 1.97
CA SER A 126 0.95 2.12 1.76
C SER A 126 -0.30 2.01 2.64
N GLN A 127 -0.79 0.80 2.90
CA GLN A 127 -1.93 0.57 3.78
C GLN A 127 -1.55 0.81 5.26
N ASN A 128 -0.32 0.48 5.64
CA ASN A 128 0.23 0.72 6.97
C ASN A 128 0.49 2.20 7.26
N THR A 129 1.02 2.96 6.30
CA THR A 129 1.16 4.43 6.44
C THR A 129 -0.20 5.12 6.58
N TRP A 130 -1.25 4.64 5.91
CA TRP A 130 -2.59 5.24 6.04
C TRP A 130 -3.18 5.01 7.43
N VAL A 131 -3.00 3.80 8.00
CA VAL A 131 -3.44 3.51 9.37
C VAL A 131 -2.67 4.33 10.41
N PHE A 132 -1.38 4.58 10.20
CA PHE A 132 -0.61 5.47 11.06
C PHE A 132 -1.18 6.91 11.06
N VAL A 133 -1.55 7.43 9.88
CA VAL A 133 -2.19 8.75 9.74
C VAL A 133 -3.58 8.78 10.40
N VAL A 134 -4.38 7.72 10.24
CA VAL A 134 -5.67 7.57 10.93
C VAL A 134 -5.50 7.52 12.44
N GLY A 135 -4.46 6.84 12.93
CA GLY A 135 -4.11 6.80 14.36
C GLY A 135 -3.78 8.19 14.93
N ILE A 136 -2.96 8.98 14.22
CA ILE A 136 -2.67 10.37 14.59
C ILE A 136 -3.96 11.21 14.58
N GLY A 137 -4.80 11.06 13.56
CA GLY A 137 -6.08 11.77 13.47
C GLY A 137 -7.03 11.42 14.62
N CYS A 138 -7.11 10.15 15.00
CA CYS A 138 -7.91 9.70 16.14
C CYS A 138 -7.38 10.27 17.47
N MET A 139 -6.06 10.35 17.65
CA MET A 139 -5.44 10.95 18.83
C MET A 139 -5.79 12.45 18.96
N ILE A 140 -5.72 13.19 17.86
CA ILE A 140 -6.09 14.62 17.81
C ILE A 140 -7.59 14.80 18.07
N LEU A 141 -8.44 13.96 17.47
CA LEU A 141 -9.90 14.00 17.70
C LEU A 141 -10.27 13.66 19.16
N GLY A 142 -9.62 12.66 19.76
CA GLY A 142 -9.83 12.31 21.17
C GLY A 142 -9.43 13.45 22.10
N LEU A 143 -8.30 14.10 21.84
CA LEU A 143 -7.87 15.29 22.57
C LEU A 143 -8.84 16.47 22.35
N GLY A 144 -9.30 16.68 21.12
CA GLY A 144 -10.28 17.72 20.77
C GLY A 144 -11.63 17.52 21.48
N LEU A 145 -12.11 16.27 21.58
CA LEU A 145 -13.32 15.93 22.34
C LEU A 145 -13.14 16.17 23.85
N MET A 146 -11.98 15.84 24.42
CA MET A 146 -11.68 16.14 25.83
C MET A 146 -11.64 17.65 26.09
N VAL A 147 -10.93 18.43 25.26
CA VAL A 147 -10.86 19.89 25.41
C VAL A 147 -12.22 20.54 25.15
N GLY A 148 -12.97 20.05 24.16
CA GLY A 148 -14.30 20.56 23.82
C GLY A 148 -15.34 20.31 24.92
N THR A 149 -15.33 19.12 25.52
CA THR A 149 -16.22 18.82 26.67
C THR A 149 -15.86 19.66 27.89
N LEU A 150 -14.58 19.84 28.18
CA LEU A 150 -14.11 20.73 29.25
C LEU A 150 -14.55 22.19 29.00
N TYR A 151 -14.40 22.68 27.78
CA TYR A 151 -14.81 24.03 27.41
C TYR A 151 -16.32 24.25 27.56
N LEU A 152 -17.15 23.28 27.13
CA LEU A 152 -18.61 23.33 27.28
C LEU A 152 -19.04 23.35 28.76
N ILE A 153 -18.40 22.53 29.61
CA ILE A 153 -18.65 22.49 31.06
C ILE A 153 -18.28 23.83 31.73
N THR A 154 -17.22 24.50 31.24
CA THR A 154 -16.69 25.71 31.88
C THR A 154 -17.42 26.98 31.44
N ASN A 155 -17.85 27.08 30.18
CA ASN A 155 -18.42 28.31 29.61
C ASN A 155 -19.94 28.29 29.34
N TYR A 156 -20.58 27.14 29.21
CA TYR A 156 -21.99 27.04 28.77
C TYR A 156 -22.91 26.24 29.68
N ALA A 157 -22.36 25.41 30.56
CA ALA A 157 -23.17 24.66 31.51
C ALA A 157 -23.41 25.50 32.79
N ASP A 158 -24.46 26.32 32.78
CA ASP A 158 -24.84 27.12 33.96
C ASP A 158 -25.51 26.29 35.07
N THR A 159 -26.10 25.14 34.74
CA THR A 159 -26.77 24.24 35.69
C THR A 159 -25.93 23.02 36.04
N LEU A 160 -26.01 22.58 37.30
CA LEU A 160 -25.31 21.40 37.83
C LEU A 160 -25.67 20.12 37.05
N ASP A 161 -26.94 19.96 36.67
CA ASP A 161 -27.40 18.83 35.87
C ASP A 161 -26.77 18.80 34.47
N ALA A 162 -26.65 19.95 33.81
CA ALA A 162 -26.00 20.03 32.50
C ALA A 162 -24.50 19.67 32.56
N LYS A 163 -23.80 20.08 33.63
CA LYS A 163 -22.39 19.70 33.86
C LYS A 163 -22.23 18.18 34.07
N ILE A 164 -23.10 17.58 34.88
CA ILE A 164 -23.05 16.14 35.16
C ILE A 164 -23.38 15.35 33.89
N ILE A 165 -24.44 15.70 33.16
CA ILE A 165 -24.84 15.00 31.93
C ILE A 165 -23.74 15.10 30.86
N THR A 166 -23.19 16.30 30.63
CA THR A 166 -22.11 16.50 29.65
C THR A 166 -20.80 15.82 30.06
N GLY A 167 -20.45 15.80 31.35
CA GLY A 167 -19.29 15.08 31.86
C GLY A 167 -19.41 13.55 31.75
N VAL A 168 -20.58 13.00 32.10
CA VAL A 168 -20.84 11.55 31.98
C VAL A 168 -20.91 11.14 30.51
N LEU A 169 -21.59 11.90 29.66
CA LEU A 169 -21.67 11.60 28.23
C LEU A 169 -20.31 11.74 27.54
N GLY A 170 -19.53 12.76 27.90
CA GLY A 170 -18.17 12.98 27.38
C GLY A 170 -17.19 11.88 27.78
N SER A 171 -17.25 11.41 29.03
CA SER A 171 -16.40 10.33 29.53
C SER A 171 -16.74 8.98 28.87
N ILE A 172 -18.03 8.64 28.77
CA ILE A 172 -18.49 7.41 28.07
C ILE A 172 -18.08 7.46 26.59
N GLY A 173 -18.28 8.60 25.91
CA GLY A 173 -17.89 8.76 24.51
C GLY A 173 -16.38 8.61 24.27
N THR A 174 -15.57 9.16 25.16
CA THR A 174 -14.10 9.05 25.10
C THR A 174 -13.65 7.60 25.33
N PHE A 175 -14.28 6.90 26.27
CA PHE A 175 -13.99 5.49 26.55
C PHE A 175 -14.32 4.58 25.37
N LEU A 176 -15.53 4.70 24.80
CA LEU A 176 -15.96 3.94 23.62
C LEU A 176 -15.04 4.20 22.41
N THR A 177 -14.69 5.46 22.18
CA THR A 177 -13.78 5.84 21.07
C THR A 177 -12.40 5.20 21.24
N SER A 178 -11.86 5.20 22.46
CA SER A 178 -10.57 4.58 22.78
C SER A 178 -10.58 3.05 22.57
N TYR A 179 -11.69 2.40 22.90
CA TYR A 179 -11.86 0.96 22.69
C TYR A 179 -11.91 0.59 21.20
N VAL A 180 -12.67 1.33 20.39
CA VAL A 180 -12.74 1.13 18.94
C VAL A 180 -11.36 1.35 18.30
N ALA A 181 -10.63 2.39 18.73
CA ALA A 181 -9.27 2.64 18.27
C ALA A 181 -8.32 1.48 18.59
N ALA A 182 -8.40 0.90 19.79
CA ALA A 182 -7.59 -0.24 20.19
C ALA A 182 -7.87 -1.50 19.35
N ILE A 183 -9.15 -1.79 19.07
CA ILE A 183 -9.53 -2.91 18.17
C ILE A 183 -8.96 -2.70 16.77
N PHE A 184 -9.11 -1.49 16.23
CA PHE A 184 -8.61 -1.16 14.90
C PHE A 184 -7.08 -1.32 14.81
N LEU A 185 -6.36 -0.85 15.83
CA LEU A 185 -4.91 -0.94 15.90
C LEU A 185 -4.43 -2.39 16.02
N LYS A 186 -5.15 -3.22 16.79
CA LYS A 186 -4.89 -4.66 16.89
C LYS A 186 -5.12 -5.37 15.56
N MET A 187 -6.24 -5.11 14.89
CA MET A 187 -6.54 -5.67 13.57
C MET A 187 -5.44 -5.35 12.55
N HIS A 188 -4.96 -4.11 12.58
CA HIS A 188 -3.90 -3.65 11.70
C HIS A 188 -2.53 -4.28 12.01
N SER A 189 -2.19 -4.42 13.29
CA SER A 189 -0.96 -5.10 13.72
C SER A 189 -0.95 -6.57 13.28
N SER A 190 -2.08 -7.28 13.45
CA SER A 190 -2.22 -8.65 12.98
C SER A 190 -2.08 -8.76 11.46
N ALA A 191 -2.71 -7.87 10.69
CA ALA A 191 -2.52 -7.81 9.23
C ALA A 191 -1.05 -7.55 8.85
N THR A 192 -0.36 -6.68 9.59
CA THR A 192 1.07 -6.36 9.41
C THR A 192 1.97 -7.57 9.69
N GLN A 193 1.68 -8.36 10.73
CA GLN A 193 2.43 -9.59 11.02
C GLN A 193 2.31 -10.65 9.93
N HIS A 194 1.11 -10.83 9.35
CA HIS A 194 0.92 -11.78 8.26
C HIS A 194 1.79 -11.46 7.02
N LEU A 195 2.20 -10.20 6.86
CA LEU A 195 3.10 -9.79 5.79
C LEU A 195 4.55 -10.15 6.01
N GLY A 196 5.00 -10.14 7.27
CA GLY A 196 6.34 -10.62 7.63
C GLY A 196 6.54 -12.08 7.26
N GLY A 197 5.52 -12.92 7.49
CA GLY A 197 5.54 -14.34 7.10
C GLY A 197 5.50 -14.57 5.59
N VAL A 198 4.89 -13.67 4.82
CA VAL A 198 4.94 -13.70 3.35
C VAL A 198 6.34 -13.30 2.86
N HIS A 199 6.98 -12.31 3.49
CA HIS A 199 8.34 -11.88 3.15
C HIS A 199 9.38 -13.00 3.36
N SER A 200 9.25 -13.83 4.41
CA SER A 200 10.19 -14.95 4.60
C SER A 200 10.05 -16.01 3.50
N ARG A 201 8.81 -16.48 3.25
CA ARG A 201 8.48 -17.45 2.19
C ARG A 201 8.93 -16.98 0.80
N LEU A 202 9.02 -15.67 0.67
CA LEU A 202 9.40 -15.05 -0.55
C LEU A 202 10.90 -15.02 -0.80
N VAL A 203 11.68 -14.67 0.20
CA VAL A 203 13.15 -14.74 0.10
C VAL A 203 13.54 -16.16 -0.31
N ASP A 204 12.87 -17.16 0.28
CA ASP A 204 13.04 -18.57 -0.09
C ASP A 204 12.69 -18.82 -1.57
N THR A 205 11.53 -18.32 -2.03
CA THR A 205 11.09 -18.47 -3.45
C THR A 205 12.05 -17.77 -4.42
N HIS A 206 12.52 -16.56 -4.10
CA HIS A 206 13.44 -15.79 -4.93
C HIS A 206 14.79 -16.50 -5.04
N GLN A 207 15.33 -17.02 -3.94
CA GLN A 207 16.57 -17.82 -3.95
C GLN A 207 16.44 -19.07 -4.83
N ILE A 208 15.30 -19.78 -4.75
CA ILE A 208 15.02 -20.96 -5.58
C ILE A 208 14.93 -20.58 -7.07
N LEU A 209 14.21 -19.50 -7.39
CA LEU A 209 14.09 -19.03 -8.77
C LEU A 209 15.45 -18.57 -9.33
N LEU A 210 16.27 -17.90 -8.52
CA LEU A 210 17.60 -17.46 -8.93
C LEU A 210 18.52 -18.66 -9.18
N ALA A 211 18.46 -19.67 -8.31
CA ALA A 211 19.17 -20.92 -8.51
C ALA A 211 18.73 -21.64 -9.81
N SER A 212 17.42 -21.60 -10.13
CA SER A 212 16.90 -22.16 -11.38
C SER A 212 17.38 -21.41 -12.63
N VAL A 213 17.52 -20.08 -12.55
CA VAL A 213 18.10 -19.26 -13.63
C VAL A 213 19.57 -19.59 -13.83
N VAL A 214 20.35 -19.67 -12.74
CA VAL A 214 21.78 -20.05 -12.80
C VAL A 214 21.93 -21.45 -13.39
N ALA A 215 21.10 -22.41 -12.97
CA ALA A 215 21.10 -23.76 -13.54
C ALA A 215 20.74 -23.76 -15.04
N SER A 216 19.80 -22.90 -15.46
CA SER A 216 19.40 -22.80 -16.88
C SER A 216 20.50 -22.27 -17.81
N ARG A 217 21.51 -21.57 -17.27
CA ARG A 217 22.67 -21.05 -18.00
C ARG A 217 23.79 -22.06 -18.20
N ILE A 218 23.66 -23.28 -17.66
CA ILE A 218 24.63 -24.35 -17.89
C ILE A 218 24.47 -24.85 -19.33
N GLU A 219 25.54 -24.75 -20.12
CA GLU A 219 25.57 -25.14 -21.54
C GLU A 219 25.42 -26.65 -21.76
N ASN A 220 25.93 -27.46 -20.82
CA ASN A 220 25.85 -28.91 -20.88
C ASN A 220 24.48 -29.41 -20.35
N GLU A 221 23.71 -30.07 -21.22
CA GLU A 221 22.37 -30.60 -20.93
C GLU A 221 22.32 -31.53 -19.72
N GLU A 222 23.23 -32.50 -19.67
CA GLU A 222 23.26 -33.53 -18.61
C GLU A 222 23.59 -32.92 -17.25
N LEU A 223 24.53 -31.98 -17.21
CA LEU A 223 24.86 -31.20 -16.01
C LEU A 223 23.69 -30.29 -15.60
N ARG A 224 23.01 -29.66 -16.55
CA ARG A 224 21.84 -28.81 -16.30
C ARG A 224 20.69 -29.58 -15.66
N GLU A 225 20.30 -30.72 -16.23
CA GLU A 225 19.23 -31.57 -15.68
C GLU A 225 19.59 -32.10 -14.29
N LYS A 226 20.84 -32.51 -14.09
CA LYS A 226 21.34 -32.97 -12.79
C LYS A 226 21.29 -31.86 -11.73
N THR A 227 21.69 -30.64 -12.09
CA THR A 227 21.60 -29.48 -11.18
C THR A 227 20.15 -29.11 -10.88
N MET A 228 19.25 -29.15 -11.86
CA MET A 228 17.82 -28.91 -11.62
C MET A 228 17.19 -29.98 -10.72
N ALA A 229 17.56 -31.25 -10.89
CA ALA A 229 17.11 -32.34 -10.02
C ALA A 229 17.62 -32.17 -8.58
N GLN A 230 18.88 -31.76 -8.39
CA GLN A 230 19.43 -31.46 -7.07
C GLN A 230 18.74 -30.27 -6.40
N LEU A 231 18.46 -29.21 -7.15
CA LEU A 231 17.68 -28.06 -6.66
C LEU A 231 16.26 -28.50 -6.23
N ALA A 232 15.58 -29.30 -7.05
CA ALA A 232 14.25 -29.82 -6.72
C ALA A 232 14.27 -30.67 -5.43
N LEU A 233 15.30 -31.49 -5.22
CA LEU A 233 15.46 -32.29 -4.01
C LEU A 233 15.71 -31.42 -2.77
N GLN A 234 16.47 -30.33 -2.89
CA GLN A 234 16.72 -29.38 -1.78
C GLN A 234 15.47 -28.59 -1.39
N VAL A 235 14.57 -28.29 -2.34
CA VAL A 235 13.31 -27.60 -2.07
C VAL A 235 12.30 -28.49 -1.33
N VAL A 236 12.27 -29.79 -1.65
CA VAL A 236 11.36 -30.77 -1.02
C VAL A 236 11.83 -31.17 0.38
N ASP A 237 13.13 -31.17 0.64
CA ASP A 237 13.71 -31.65 1.91
C ASP A 237 14.75 -30.66 2.47
N PRO A 238 14.31 -29.50 3.02
CA PRO A 238 15.20 -28.45 3.50
C PRO A 238 16.10 -28.86 4.68
N ASN A 239 15.83 -30.00 5.33
CA ASN A 239 16.60 -30.51 6.48
C ASN A 239 17.72 -31.49 6.08
N ARG A 240 17.84 -31.88 4.80
CA ARG A 240 18.76 -32.95 4.38
C ARG A 240 20.24 -32.56 4.28
N THR A 241 20.56 -31.27 4.40
CA THR A 241 21.92 -30.73 4.25
C THR A 241 22.75 -30.72 5.53
N HIS A 242 22.18 -31.06 6.69
CA HIS A 242 22.98 -31.27 7.90
C HIS A 242 23.60 -32.67 8.00
N ASP A 243 23.26 -33.61 7.09
CA ASP A 243 23.59 -35.04 7.27
C ASP A 243 24.47 -35.67 6.16
N LYS A 244 24.99 -34.91 5.19
CA LYS A 244 25.96 -35.50 4.24
C LYS A 244 27.16 -34.62 3.97
N SER A 245 28.19 -34.90 4.77
CA SER A 245 29.60 -34.85 4.42
C SER A 245 29.86 -34.88 2.91
N ILE A 246 30.23 -33.72 2.37
CA ILE A 246 31.14 -33.67 1.23
C ILE A 246 32.53 -33.97 1.81
N GLN A 247 32.85 -35.26 1.99
CA GLN A 247 34.24 -35.68 2.04
C GLN A 247 34.70 -35.89 0.59
N PRO A 248 35.66 -35.11 0.08
CA PRO A 248 36.32 -35.44 -1.18
C PRO A 248 37.13 -36.72 -0.97
N SER A 249 36.87 -37.71 -1.82
CA SER A 249 37.69 -38.91 -1.93
C SER A 249 39.08 -38.55 -2.47
N THR A 250 40.09 -38.70 -1.63
CA THR A 250 41.48 -39.00 -2.01
C THR A 250 41.95 -40.16 -1.15
#